data_AF-R6TP27-F1
#
_entry.id   AF-R6TP27-F1
#
_cell.length_a   1.000
_cell.length_b   1.000
_cell.length_c   1.000
_cell.angle_alpha   90.00
_cell.angle_beta   90.00
_cell.angle_gamma   90.00
#
_symmetry.space_group_name_H-M   'P 1'
#
loop_
_entity.id
_entity.type
_entity.pdbx_description
1 polymer ?
#
loop_
_entity_poly.entity_id
_entity_poly.type
_entity_poly.pdbx_seq_one_letter_code
_entity_poly.pdbx_strand_id
1 'polypeptide(L)' 'MNETCESCKYFRRHYVKCGRGYSPLDQGHCVHPRLKDRTVDTPACARYRCGEKPRQEP' A
#
# COMPACT_ATOMS: atom_id res chain seq x y z
N MET A 1 14.29 -2.15 -6.74
CA MET A 1 13.02 -1.53 -6.34
C MET A 1 11.91 -2.45 -6.78
N ASN A 2 11.25 -3.14 -5.86
CA ASN A 2 10.19 -4.08 -6.23
C ASN A 2 8.94 -3.28 -6.56
N GLU A 3 8.39 -3.48 -7.76
CA GLU A 3 7.11 -2.89 -8.18
C GLU A 3 5.99 -3.67 -7.48
N THR A 4 5.72 -3.33 -6.23
CA THR A 4 4.67 -3.97 -5.43
C THR A 4 3.51 -3.02 -5.21
N CYS A 5 2.40 -3.56 -4.70
CA CYS A 5 1.27 -2.74 -4.30
C CYS A 5 1.68 -1.71 -3.24
N GLU A 6 2.66 -1.99 -2.38
CA GLU A 6 3.13 -1.03 -1.38
C GLU A 6 3.74 0.26 -1.97
N SER A 7 4.35 0.18 -3.16
CA SER A 7 4.90 1.34 -3.89
C SER A 7 3.90 1.97 -4.86
N CYS A 8 2.69 1.43 -4.96
CA CYS A 8 1.64 1.94 -5.82
C CYS A 8 0.94 3.15 -5.21
N LYS A 9 0.86 4.26 -5.96
CA LYS A 9 0.09 5.47 -5.61
C LYS A 9 -1.38 5.18 -5.30
N TYR A 10 -1.94 4.13 -5.90
CA TYR A 10 -3.35 3.75 -5.74
C TYR A 10 -3.59 2.75 -4.61
N PHE A 11 -2.56 2.22 -3.97
CA PHE A 11 -2.70 1.28 -2.87
C PHE A 11 -3.03 2.01 -1.57
N ARG A 12 -4.08 1.53 -0.91
CA ARG A 12 -4.51 1.98 0.40
C ARG A 12 -4.31 0.84 1.38
N ARG A 13 -3.24 0.95 2.17
CA ARG A 13 -2.94 0.04 3.27
C ARG A 13 -4.01 0.15 4.34
N HIS A 14 -4.44 -0.99 4.88
CA HIS A 14 -5.34 -1.01 6.02
C HIS A 14 -4.58 -0.74 7.30
N TYR A 15 -5.27 -0.10 8.23
CA TYR A 15 -4.75 0.19 9.55
C TYR A 15 -5.75 -0.32 10.57
N VAL A 16 -5.25 -1.03 11.58
CA VAL A 16 -6.05 -1.48 12.72
C VAL A 16 -5.74 -0.64 13.94
N LYS A 17 -6.76 -0.39 14.74
CA LYS A 17 -6.58 0.33 16.00
C LYS A 17 -5.88 -0.60 17.01
N CYS A 18 -4.67 -0.23 17.41
CA CYS A 18 -3.90 -0.93 18.42
C CYS A 18 -3.65 0.02 19.60
N GLY A 19 -4.41 -0.18 20.70
CA GLY A 19 -4.33 0.66 21.88
C GLY A 19 -4.65 2.13 21.59
N ARG A 20 -3.66 3.01 21.76
CA ARG A 20 -3.78 4.46 21.52
C ARG A 20 -3.45 4.89 20.09
N GLY A 21 -3.02 3.96 19.23
CA GLY A 21 -2.57 4.26 17.87
C GLY A 21 -3.22 3.37 16.80
N TYR A 22 -2.74 3.55 15.57
CA TYR A 22 -3.13 2.74 14.42
C TYR A 22 -1.90 2.03 13.87
N SER A 23 -1.95 0.71 13.79
CA SER A 23 -0.87 -0.10 13.24
C SER A 23 -1.16 -0.44 11.78
N PRO A 24 -0.19 -0.26 10.86
CA PRO A 24 -0.34 -0.69 9.48
C PRO A 24 -0.45 -2.22 9.43
N LEU A 25 -1.34 -2.73 8.59
CA LEU A 25 -1.40 -4.13 8.20
C LEU A 25 -0.66 -4.35 6.89
N ASP A 26 -0.20 -5.57 6.66
CA ASP A 26 0.33 -5.99 5.36
C ASP A 26 -0.77 -6.11 4.31
N GLN A 27 -2.04 -6.02 4.71
CA GLN A 27 -3.21 -6.06 3.84
C GLN A 27 -3.71 -4.65 3.50
N GLY A 28 -4.27 -4.52 2.31
CA GLY A 28 -4.89 -3.31 1.81
C GLY A 28 -5.61 -3.57 0.50
N HIS A 29 -5.86 -2.51 -0.25
CA HIS A 29 -6.54 -2.60 -1.54
C HIS A 29 -6.06 -1.53 -2.51
N CYS A 30 -6.06 -1.83 -3.80
CA CYS A 30 -5.88 -0.81 -4.82
C CYS A 30 -7.22 -0.16 -5.13
N VAL A 31 -7.24 1.16 -5.25
CA VAL A 31 -8.44 1.92 -5.64
C VAL A 31 -8.66 1.84 -7.15
N HIS A 32 -7.59 1.77 -7.94
CA HIS A 32 -7.63 1.73 -9.39
C HIS A 32 -6.66 0.67 -9.94
N PRO A 33 -7.14 -0.48 -10.44
CA PRO A 33 -8.51 -1.01 -10.37
C PRO A 33 -8.91 -1.39 -8.93
N ARG A 34 -10.22 -1.45 -8.63
CA ARG A 34 -10.75 -1.77 -7.29
C ARG A 34 -10.48 -3.23 -6.93
N LEU A 35 -9.30 -3.51 -6.38
CA LEU A 35 -8.82 -4.84 -5.99
C LEU A 35 -8.81 -4.91 -4.47
N LYS A 36 -9.76 -5.64 -3.88
CA LYS A 36 -10.01 -5.65 -2.43
C LYS A 36 -8.94 -6.38 -1.61
N ASP A 37 -8.38 -7.47 -2.13
CA ASP A 37 -7.44 -8.32 -1.41
C ASP A 37 -6.04 -8.21 -2.01
N ARG A 38 -5.26 -7.23 -1.54
CA ARG A 38 -3.85 -7.08 -1.93
C ARG A 38 -2.98 -6.93 -0.70
N THR A 39 -1.83 -7.60 -0.72
CA THR A 39 -0.80 -7.41 0.29
C THR A 39 0.27 -6.43 -0.18
N VAL A 40 1.05 -5.89 0.75
CA VAL A 40 2.20 -5.03 0.46
C VAL A 40 3.23 -5.72 -0.44
N ASP A 41 3.42 -7.03 -0.29
CA ASP A 41 4.32 -7.85 -1.11
C ASP A 41 3.72 -8.28 -2.45
N THR A 42 2.41 -8.08 -2.65
CA THR A 42 1.76 -8.46 -3.90
C THR A 42 2.34 -7.63 -5.04
N PRO A 43 2.64 -8.23 -6.22
CA PRO A 43 3.07 -7.49 -7.39
C PRO A 43 2.12 -6.33 -7.71
N ALA A 44 2.70 -5.25 -8.23
CA ALA A 44 2.04 -4.06 -8.70
C ALA A 44 0.77 -4.38 -9.52
N CYS A 45 -0.31 -3.66 -9.26
CA CYS A 45 -1.56 -3.82 -10.01
C CYS A 45 -1.39 -3.37 -11.47
N ALA A 46 -2.28 -3.80 -12.37
CA ALA A 46 -2.21 -3.44 -13.80
C ALA A 46 -2.21 -1.93 -14.11
N ARG A 47 -2.69 -1.08 -13.18
CA ARG A 47 -2.59 0.39 -13.27
C ARG A 47 -1.58 0.98 -12.29
N TYR A 48 -0.54 0.22 -11.98
CA TYR A 48 0.52 0.68 -11.11
C TYR A 48 1.08 2.01 -11.58
N ARG A 49 1.16 2.92 -10.62
CA ARG A 49 1.94 4.13 -10.74
C ARG A 49 2.78 4.24 -9.50
N CYS A 50 4.08 4.37 -9.70
CA CYS A 50 5.00 4.65 -8.61
C CYS A 50 4.52 5.91 -7.89
N GLY A 51 4.13 5.76 -6.62
CA GLY A 51 3.92 6.89 -5.74
C GLY A 51 5.29 7.28 -5.22
N GLU A 52 5.73 8.51 -5.47
CA GLU A 52 6.87 9.09 -4.77
C GLU A 52 6.54 9.06 -3.26
N LYS A 53 7.03 8.03 -2.54
CA LYS A 53 6.91 8.03 -1.08
C LYS A 53 7.72 9.24 -0.59
N PRO A 54 7.18 10.07 0.33
CA PRO A 54 8.00 11.13 0.90
C PRO A 54 9.22 10.48 1.54
N ARG A 55 10.38 10.98 1.11
CA ARG A 55 11.71 10.69 1.63
C ARG A 55 11.64 10.70 3.17
N GLN A 56 11.84 9.56 3.81
CA GLN A 56 12.19 9.57 5.23
C GLN A 56 13.64 10.04 5.28
N GLU A 57 13.84 11.31 5.61
CA GLU A 57 15.15 11.88 5.90
C GLU A 57 15.70 11.29 7.22
N PRO A 58 17.03 11.13 7.33
CA PRO A 58 17.70 10.39 8.40
C PRO A 58 17.65 11.05 9.78
#